data_AF-H1LXM6-F1
#
_entry.id   AF-H1LXM6-F1
#
_cell.length_a   1.000
_cell.length_b   1.000
_cell.length_c   1.000
_cell.angle_alpha   90.00
_cell.angle_beta   90.00
_cell.angle_gamma   90.00
#
_symmetry.space_group_name_H-M   'P 1'
#
loop_
_entity.id
_entity.type
_entity.pdbx_description
1 polymer ?
#
loop_
_entity_poly.entity_id
_entity_poly.type
_entity_poly.pdbx_seq_one_letter_code
_entity_poly.pdbx_strand_id
1 'polypeptide(L)'
;MKRIQVIVPVLAVLIFLIVLSIYVILPKFDFMYVSVDKHWQKEKIADNDAGEGGKKLNKVVQGEDGTYFVYENRLMYMGNKNAEIKEICKIQGNISGILVKDKNIFLREESGNSIYKLNTDGEIISIIYAPGIMYLEGNNIYTLSGGTEFEEYDFNGKRIFKNDLGYNGFDRDNTIFNNYVFNIDFLKAEVYAPKYYLFDINK
;
A
#
# COMPACT_ATOMS: atom_id res chain seq x y z
N MET A 1 52.40 30.74 30.60
CA MET A 1 52.63 29.36 30.11
C MET A 1 51.69 28.31 30.72
N LYS A 2 51.73 28.00 32.03
CA LYS A 2 51.00 26.83 32.61
C LYS A 2 49.52 26.68 32.22
N ARG A 3 48.72 27.75 32.13
CA ARG A 3 47.31 27.66 31.68
C ARG A 3 47.16 27.20 30.23
N ILE A 4 48.02 27.65 29.32
CA ILE A 4 47.99 27.27 27.89
C ILE A 4 48.28 25.77 27.73
N GLN A 5 49.21 25.22 28.53
CA GLN A 5 49.56 23.80 28.53
C GLN A 5 48.40 22.87 28.96
N VAL A 6 47.36 23.39 29.61
CA VAL A 6 46.15 22.62 29.98
C VAL A 6 45.01 22.85 28.98
N ILE A 7 44.90 24.05 28.40
CA ILE A 7 43.86 24.36 27.41
C ILE A 7 44.05 23.56 26.11
N VAL A 8 45.30 23.44 25.63
CA VAL A 8 45.61 22.70 24.38
C VAL A 8 45.18 21.23 24.42
N PRO A 9 45.53 20.40 25.44
CA PRO A 9 45.08 19.01 25.48
C PRO A 9 43.56 18.87 25.69
N VAL A 10 42.91 19.77 26.44
CA VAL A 10 41.44 19.75 26.58
C VAL A 10 40.76 20.03 25.24
N LEU A 11 41.26 20.99 24.46
CA LEU A 11 40.74 21.28 23.12
C LEU A 11 40.97 20.10 22.16
N ALA A 12 42.15 19.45 22.23
CA ALA A 12 42.46 18.27 21.43
C ALA A 12 41.54 17.08 21.75
N VAL A 13 41.25 16.83 23.03
CA VAL A 13 40.29 15.79 23.46
C VAL A 13 38.88 16.12 22.99
N LEU A 14 38.45 17.39 23.06
CA LEU A 14 37.12 17.80 22.58
C LEU A 14 36.99 17.60 21.06
N ILE A 15 38.00 18.01 20.28
CA ILE A 15 38.04 17.79 18.83
C ILE A 15 38.04 16.29 18.52
N PHE A 16 38.83 15.49 19.24
CA PHE A 16 38.86 14.03 19.07
C PHE A 16 37.50 13.40 19.35
N LEU A 17 36.79 13.81 20.40
CA LEU A 17 35.44 13.33 20.70
C LEU A 17 34.43 13.73 19.63
N ILE A 18 34.51 14.94 19.07
CA ILE A 18 33.66 15.40 17.97
C ILE A 18 33.92 14.55 16.71
N VAL A 19 35.19 14.36 16.33
CA VAL A 19 35.60 13.54 15.19
C VAL A 19 35.17 12.08 15.37
N LEU A 20 35.42 11.48 16.54
CA LEU A 20 34.97 10.13 16.86
C LEU A 20 33.44 10.00 16.79
N SER A 21 32.71 11.02 17.24
CA SER A 21 31.25 11.05 17.16
C SER A 21 30.79 11.08 15.70
N ILE A 22 31.39 11.93 14.86
CA ILE A 22 31.04 12.08 13.44
C ILE A 22 31.37 10.81 12.61
N TYR A 23 32.50 10.15 12.87
CA TYR A 23 32.95 9.01 12.05
C TYR A 23 32.58 7.62 12.60
N VAL A 24 32.18 7.49 13.87
CA VAL A 24 31.92 6.18 14.51
C VAL A 24 30.53 6.09 15.16
N ILE A 25 30.00 7.21 15.67
CA ILE A 25 28.71 7.24 16.36
C ILE A 25 27.58 7.66 15.41
N LEU A 26 27.77 8.68 14.59
CA LEU A 26 26.79 9.25 13.63
C LEU A 26 26.51 8.43 12.34
N PRO A 27 27.40 7.53 11.87
CA PRO A 27 27.05 6.58 10.79
C PRO A 27 26.18 5.42 11.29
N LYS A 28 26.11 5.25 12.61
CA LYS A 28 24.97 4.65 13.31
C LYS A 28 23.98 5.80 13.55
N PHE A 29 22.68 5.56 13.65
CA PHE A 29 21.67 6.62 13.41
C PHE A 29 21.58 7.09 11.94
N ASP A 30 22.60 6.95 11.08
CA ASP A 30 22.41 7.10 9.61
C ASP A 30 21.60 5.93 8.99
N PHE A 31 21.40 4.84 9.74
CA PHE A 31 20.37 3.83 9.46
C PHE A 31 18.96 4.21 9.93
N MET A 32 18.84 5.24 10.79
CA MET A 32 17.58 5.71 11.37
C MET A 32 16.83 6.63 10.39
N TYR A 33 17.51 7.05 9.33
CA TYR A 33 16.92 7.63 8.14
C TYR A 33 17.17 6.70 6.95
N VAL A 34 16.20 6.63 6.04
CA VAL A 34 16.41 5.99 4.73
C VAL A 34 17.43 6.85 3.97
N SER A 35 18.63 6.32 3.73
CA SER A 35 19.71 7.08 3.10
C SER A 35 19.26 7.68 1.76
N VAL A 36 19.78 8.87 1.43
CA VAL A 36 19.51 9.56 0.16
C VAL A 36 19.80 8.63 -1.03
N ASP A 37 20.81 7.77 -0.93
CA ASP A 37 21.20 6.84 -1.98
C ASP A 37 20.18 5.70 -2.22
N LYS A 38 19.21 5.48 -1.31
CA LYS A 38 17.99 4.69 -1.57
C LYS A 38 16.96 5.46 -2.40
N HIS A 39 17.41 6.38 -3.26
CA HIS A 39 16.60 7.17 -4.20
C HIS A 39 15.89 6.34 -5.30
N TRP A 40 15.97 5.01 -5.30
CA TRP A 40 15.10 4.15 -6.12
C TRP A 40 13.60 4.48 -5.92
N GLN A 41 13.20 4.97 -4.74
CA GLN A 41 11.83 5.44 -4.50
C GLN A 41 11.56 6.85 -5.01
N LYS A 42 12.57 7.68 -5.25
CA LYS A 42 12.38 9.01 -5.83
C LYS A 42 12.03 8.90 -7.31
N GLU A 43 12.67 7.97 -8.02
CA GLU A 43 12.28 7.55 -9.37
C GLU A 43 10.87 6.92 -9.34
N LYS A 44 10.61 6.00 -8.40
CA LYS A 44 9.29 5.37 -8.20
C LYS A 44 8.16 6.33 -7.77
N ILE A 45 8.47 7.58 -7.38
CA ILE A 45 7.48 8.64 -7.12
C ILE A 45 7.32 9.55 -8.33
N ALA A 46 8.38 9.74 -9.12
CA ALA A 46 8.40 10.58 -10.32
C ALA A 46 7.70 9.93 -11.53
N ASP A 47 7.71 8.59 -11.62
CA ASP A 47 7.07 7.81 -12.70
C ASP A 47 5.59 7.47 -12.41
N ASN A 48 5.01 8.00 -11.33
CA ASN A 48 3.58 7.82 -11.02
C ASN A 48 2.72 8.52 -12.09
N ASP A 49 2.31 7.78 -13.11
CA ASP A 49 1.18 8.17 -13.94
C ASP A 49 -0.07 8.30 -13.04
N ALA A 50 -0.96 9.25 -13.33
CA ALA A 50 -2.06 9.60 -12.43
C ALA A 50 -3.08 8.45 -12.18
N GLY A 51 -2.94 7.34 -12.92
CA GLY A 51 -3.69 6.11 -12.76
C GLY A 51 -2.97 4.97 -12.01
N GLU A 52 -1.76 5.17 -11.47
CA GLU A 52 -0.99 4.11 -10.76
C GLU A 52 -1.25 4.02 -9.26
N GLY A 53 -1.83 5.06 -8.64
CA GLY A 53 -2.24 5.02 -7.23
C GLY A 53 -3.26 3.91 -6.94
N GLY A 54 -3.29 3.44 -5.69
CA GLY A 54 -4.08 2.30 -5.25
C GLY A 54 -5.58 2.45 -5.57
N LYS A 55 -6.06 1.65 -6.52
CA LYS A 55 -7.44 1.68 -7.02
C LYS A 55 -8.37 1.03 -6.01
N LYS A 56 -9.25 1.82 -5.40
CA LYS A 56 -10.32 1.35 -4.51
C LYS A 56 -11.35 0.51 -5.26
N LEU A 57 -11.90 -0.50 -4.58
CA LEU A 57 -13.02 -1.32 -5.05
C LEU A 57 -14.16 -0.46 -5.64
N ASN A 58 -14.62 -0.79 -6.85
CA ASN A 58 -15.66 -0.03 -7.55
C ASN A 58 -16.64 -0.97 -8.29
N LYS A 59 -17.88 -0.54 -8.53
CA LYS A 59 -18.88 -1.31 -9.31
C LYS A 59 -18.67 -1.23 -10.82
N VAL A 60 -17.83 -0.32 -11.31
CA VAL A 60 -17.42 -0.21 -12.72
C VAL A 60 -15.90 -0.01 -12.76
N VAL A 61 -15.19 -0.80 -13.57
CA VAL A 61 -13.73 -0.76 -13.72
C VAL A 61 -13.35 -0.93 -15.19
N GLN A 62 -12.52 -0.04 -15.70
CA GLN A 62 -11.92 -0.17 -17.03
C GLN A 62 -10.73 -1.14 -16.96
N GLY A 63 -10.79 -2.23 -17.74
CA GLY A 63 -9.64 -3.10 -18.02
C GLY A 63 -9.02 -2.76 -19.38
N GLU A 64 -8.04 -3.56 -19.81
CA GLU A 64 -7.30 -3.34 -21.07
C GLU A 64 -8.22 -3.47 -22.30
N ASP A 65 -8.96 -4.57 -22.40
CA ASP A 65 -9.78 -4.91 -23.57
C ASP A 65 -11.25 -4.43 -23.51
N GLY A 66 -11.69 -3.90 -22.37
CA GLY A 66 -13.08 -3.48 -22.16
C GLY A 66 -13.42 -3.01 -20.75
N THR A 67 -14.69 -2.68 -20.54
CA THR A 67 -15.23 -2.25 -19.24
C THR A 67 -15.90 -3.42 -18.53
N TYR A 68 -15.53 -3.64 -17.27
CA TYR A 68 -16.17 -4.58 -16.36
C TYR A 68 -17.12 -3.84 -15.44
N PHE A 69 -18.31 -4.39 -15.20
CA PHE A 69 -19.29 -3.75 -14.31
C PHE A 69 -20.20 -4.75 -13.59
N VAL A 70 -20.64 -4.37 -12.40
CA VAL A 70 -21.61 -5.12 -11.61
C VAL A 70 -23.03 -4.74 -12.03
N TYR A 71 -23.86 -5.75 -12.32
CA TYR A 71 -25.30 -5.60 -12.49
C TYR A 71 -26.01 -6.64 -11.63
N GLU A 72 -26.84 -6.21 -10.68
CA GLU A 72 -27.42 -7.08 -9.64
C GLU A 72 -26.32 -7.88 -8.91
N ASN A 73 -26.39 -9.22 -8.94
CA ASN A 73 -25.39 -10.16 -8.42
C ASN A 73 -24.46 -10.76 -9.49
N ARG A 74 -24.35 -10.09 -10.65
CA ARG A 74 -23.60 -10.55 -11.81
C ARG A 74 -22.44 -9.62 -12.12
N LEU A 75 -21.34 -10.22 -12.55
CA LEU A 75 -20.26 -9.51 -13.22
C LEU A 75 -20.50 -9.55 -14.72
N MET A 76 -20.60 -8.36 -15.31
CA MET A 76 -20.76 -8.15 -16.74
C MET A 76 -19.48 -7.55 -17.34
N TYR A 77 -19.27 -7.78 -18.63
CA TYR A 77 -18.18 -7.22 -19.40
C TYR A 77 -18.66 -6.71 -20.76
N MET A 78 -18.15 -5.55 -21.17
CA MET A 78 -18.40 -4.93 -22.47
C MET A 78 -17.06 -4.64 -23.14
N GLY A 79 -16.78 -5.32 -24.26
CA GLY A 79 -15.54 -5.14 -25.01
C GLY A 79 -15.45 -3.80 -25.73
N ASN A 80 -14.24 -3.28 -25.91
CA ASN A 80 -13.96 -1.97 -26.51
C ASN A 80 -14.46 -1.78 -27.96
N LYS A 81 -14.79 -2.87 -28.69
CA LYS A 81 -15.28 -2.82 -30.08
C LYS A 81 -16.56 -3.66 -30.21
N ASN A 82 -17.55 -3.09 -30.90
CA ASN A 82 -18.88 -3.68 -31.16
C ASN A 82 -19.75 -4.03 -29.93
N ALA A 83 -19.32 -3.68 -28.71
CA ALA A 83 -20.16 -3.44 -27.51
C ALA A 83 -21.21 -4.52 -27.13
N GLU A 84 -21.01 -5.79 -27.50
CA GLU A 84 -21.79 -6.88 -26.91
C GLU A 84 -21.47 -7.00 -25.41
N ILE A 85 -22.50 -6.89 -24.59
CA ILE A 85 -22.41 -7.10 -23.13
C ILE A 85 -22.51 -8.61 -22.87
N LYS A 86 -21.56 -9.15 -22.10
CA LYS A 86 -21.49 -10.58 -21.75
C LYS A 86 -21.50 -10.73 -20.23
N GLU A 87 -22.26 -11.71 -19.74
CA GLU A 87 -22.16 -12.16 -18.34
C GLU A 87 -20.88 -13.00 -18.20
N ILE A 88 -20.03 -12.65 -17.24
CA ILE A 88 -18.83 -13.42 -16.90
C ILE A 88 -19.18 -14.45 -15.83
N CYS A 89 -19.81 -14.02 -14.75
CA CYS A 89 -20.13 -14.88 -13.62
C CYS A 89 -21.25 -14.27 -12.74
N LYS A 90 -21.87 -15.13 -11.93
CA LYS A 90 -22.92 -14.76 -10.98
C LYS A 90 -22.60 -15.35 -9.61
N ILE A 91 -22.79 -14.56 -8.55
CA ILE A 91 -22.70 -15.04 -7.16
C ILE A 91 -24.08 -15.12 -6.49
N GLN A 92 -24.14 -15.71 -5.29
CA GLN A 92 -25.37 -15.89 -4.54
C GLN A 92 -25.85 -14.57 -3.91
N GLY A 93 -25.00 -13.85 -3.18
CA GLY A 93 -25.28 -12.50 -2.66
C GLY A 93 -24.98 -11.38 -3.66
N ASN A 94 -24.86 -10.14 -3.19
CA ASN A 94 -24.56 -8.97 -4.05
C ASN A 94 -23.05 -8.74 -4.19
N ILE A 95 -22.60 -8.32 -5.37
CA ILE A 95 -21.20 -7.88 -5.55
C ILE A 95 -21.09 -6.42 -5.06
N SER A 96 -20.28 -6.20 -4.02
CA SER A 96 -19.95 -4.87 -3.49
C SER A 96 -19.22 -4.03 -4.54
N GLY A 97 -18.27 -4.68 -5.22
CA GLY A 97 -17.53 -4.14 -6.36
C GLY A 97 -16.45 -5.13 -6.81
N ILE A 98 -15.64 -4.68 -7.76
CA ILE A 98 -14.58 -5.45 -8.42
C ILE A 98 -13.27 -4.65 -8.48
N LEU A 99 -12.18 -5.37 -8.70
CA LEU A 99 -10.87 -4.85 -9.11
C LEU A 99 -10.34 -5.70 -10.26
N VAL A 100 -9.73 -5.06 -11.27
CA VAL A 100 -9.22 -5.73 -12.46
C VAL A 100 -7.79 -5.29 -12.72
N LYS A 101 -6.90 -6.26 -12.92
CA LYS A 101 -5.50 -6.04 -13.32
C LYS A 101 -5.10 -7.12 -14.33
N ASP A 102 -4.83 -6.69 -15.56
CA ASP A 102 -4.48 -7.54 -16.69
C ASP A 102 -5.59 -8.61 -16.87
N LYS A 103 -5.27 -9.90 -16.65
CA LYS A 103 -6.24 -11.02 -16.69
C LYS A 103 -6.84 -11.39 -15.32
N ASN A 104 -6.41 -10.74 -14.23
CA ASN A 104 -6.89 -11.03 -12.89
C ASN A 104 -8.12 -10.18 -12.57
N ILE A 105 -9.19 -10.83 -12.14
CA ILE A 105 -10.41 -10.18 -11.66
C ILE A 105 -10.66 -10.62 -10.23
N PHE A 106 -10.82 -9.64 -9.35
CA PHE A 106 -11.15 -9.82 -7.94
C PHE A 106 -12.51 -9.19 -7.65
N LEU A 107 -13.28 -9.82 -6.78
CA LEU A 107 -14.60 -9.34 -6.38
C LEU A 107 -14.83 -9.56 -4.87
N ARG A 108 -15.64 -8.69 -4.26
CA ARG A 108 -16.07 -8.81 -2.87
C ARG A 108 -17.60 -8.86 -2.81
N GLU A 109 -18.12 -9.76 -1.98
CA GLU A 109 -19.54 -9.82 -1.64
C GLU A 109 -19.90 -8.74 -0.61
N GLU A 110 -21.06 -8.09 -0.76
CA GLU A 110 -21.49 -6.95 0.05
C GLU A 110 -21.64 -7.27 1.55
N SER A 111 -22.06 -8.49 1.89
CA SER A 111 -22.14 -9.00 3.26
C SER A 111 -20.93 -9.87 3.67
N GLY A 112 -19.87 -9.91 2.84
CA GLY A 112 -18.79 -10.89 2.95
C GLY A 112 -17.41 -10.31 3.27
N ASN A 113 -16.69 -10.98 4.17
CA ASN A 113 -15.25 -10.75 4.40
C ASN A 113 -14.36 -11.49 3.39
N SER A 114 -14.93 -12.38 2.57
CA SER A 114 -14.22 -13.10 1.51
C SER A 114 -13.92 -12.19 0.31
N ILE A 115 -12.67 -12.19 -0.13
CA ILE A 115 -12.24 -11.72 -1.44
C ILE A 115 -12.13 -12.94 -2.35
N TYR A 116 -12.85 -12.87 -3.46
CA TYR A 116 -12.84 -13.93 -4.45
C TYR A 116 -12.03 -13.51 -5.67
N LYS A 117 -11.41 -14.49 -6.32
CA LYS A 117 -10.72 -14.38 -7.61
C LYS A 117 -11.47 -15.20 -8.64
N LEU A 118 -11.63 -14.65 -9.85
CA LEU A 118 -12.06 -15.44 -11.00
C LEU A 118 -10.89 -16.27 -11.53
N ASN A 119 -11.06 -17.59 -11.69
CA ASN A 119 -10.07 -18.44 -12.34
C ASN A 119 -10.20 -18.36 -13.88
N THR A 120 -9.30 -19.05 -14.59
CA THR A 120 -9.30 -19.10 -16.07
C THR A 120 -10.52 -19.77 -16.67
N ASP A 121 -11.22 -20.60 -15.88
CA ASP A 121 -12.36 -21.41 -16.29
C ASP A 121 -13.71 -20.73 -16.00
N GLY A 122 -13.68 -19.51 -15.44
CA GLY A 122 -14.85 -18.71 -15.09
C GLY A 122 -15.44 -19.01 -13.70
N GLU A 123 -14.82 -19.88 -12.90
CA GLU A 123 -15.22 -20.16 -11.54
C GLU A 123 -14.69 -19.10 -10.56
N ILE A 124 -15.41 -18.93 -9.45
CA ILE A 124 -15.13 -17.92 -8.43
C ILE A 124 -14.58 -18.62 -7.18
N ILE A 125 -13.31 -18.38 -6.87
CA ILE A 125 -12.60 -19.03 -5.76
C ILE A 125 -12.33 -17.99 -4.67
N SER A 126 -12.69 -18.28 -3.41
CA SER A 126 -12.30 -17.44 -2.27
C SER A 126 -10.80 -17.59 -2.01
N ILE A 127 -10.05 -16.48 -2.04
CA ILE A 127 -8.59 -16.48 -1.89
C ILE A 127 -8.11 -15.77 -0.61
N ILE A 128 -8.86 -14.81 -0.09
CA ILE A 128 -8.50 -14.05 1.12
C ILE A 128 -9.75 -13.92 1.99
N TYR A 129 -9.60 -14.13 3.30
CA TYR A 129 -10.62 -13.74 4.28
C TYR A 129 -10.08 -12.54 5.07
N ALA A 130 -10.56 -11.35 4.72
CA ALA A 130 -10.13 -10.09 5.33
C ALA A 130 -11.29 -9.06 5.31
N PRO A 131 -11.65 -8.45 6.45
CA PRO A 131 -12.63 -7.38 6.48
C PRO A 131 -12.11 -6.10 5.82
N GLY A 132 -12.99 -5.11 5.65
CA GLY A 132 -12.62 -3.77 5.21
C GLY A 132 -12.61 -3.54 3.69
N ILE A 133 -12.18 -2.33 3.32
CA ILE A 133 -12.17 -1.84 1.95
C ILE A 133 -10.98 -2.47 1.20
N MET A 134 -11.24 -2.99 0.00
CA MET A 134 -10.21 -3.55 -0.89
C MET A 134 -9.64 -2.47 -1.82
N TYR A 135 -8.33 -2.52 -2.04
CA TYR A 135 -7.60 -1.69 -3.01
C TYR A 135 -6.63 -2.57 -3.81
N LEU A 136 -6.25 -2.08 -4.99
CA LEU A 136 -5.32 -2.72 -5.92
C LEU A 136 -4.23 -1.71 -6.28
N GLU A 137 -2.97 -2.03 -5.97
CA GLU A 137 -1.81 -1.23 -6.39
C GLU A 137 -0.74 -2.16 -6.96
N GLY A 138 -0.20 -1.84 -8.14
CA GLY A 138 0.72 -2.72 -8.86
C GLY A 138 0.16 -4.13 -9.05
N ASN A 139 0.83 -5.11 -8.42
CA ASN A 139 0.46 -6.53 -8.45
C ASN A 139 -0.02 -7.07 -7.09
N ASN A 140 -0.42 -6.17 -6.17
CA ASN A 140 -0.81 -6.52 -4.80
C ASN A 140 -2.23 -6.04 -4.49
N ILE A 141 -2.92 -6.80 -3.65
CA ILE A 141 -4.23 -6.47 -3.09
C ILE A 141 -4.03 -5.97 -1.67
N TYR A 142 -4.63 -4.83 -1.35
CA TYR A 142 -4.59 -4.28 0.00
C TYR A 142 -5.99 -4.30 0.61
N THR A 143 -6.06 -4.55 1.91
CA THR A 143 -7.29 -4.40 2.69
C THR A 143 -7.07 -3.42 3.83
N LEU A 144 -8.00 -2.48 3.99
CA LEU A 144 -8.03 -1.52 5.10
C LEU A 144 -9.34 -1.69 5.88
N SER A 145 -9.26 -2.26 7.08
CA SER A 145 -10.40 -2.51 7.97
C SER A 145 -10.48 -1.45 9.08
N GLY A 146 -11.61 -0.74 9.20
CA GLY A 146 -11.87 0.26 10.24
C GLY A 146 -10.90 1.45 10.29
N GLY A 147 -10.06 1.62 9.26
CA GLY A 147 -8.91 2.53 9.26
C GLY A 147 -7.71 2.05 10.10
N THR A 148 -7.72 0.83 10.62
CA THR A 148 -6.72 0.32 11.57
C THR A 148 -5.92 -0.86 11.03
N GLU A 149 -6.56 -1.91 10.55
CA GLU A 149 -5.84 -3.09 10.03
C GLU A 149 -5.53 -2.88 8.55
N PHE A 150 -4.26 -2.65 8.23
CA PHE A 150 -3.77 -2.54 6.85
C PHE A 150 -2.95 -3.78 6.49
N GLU A 151 -3.46 -4.58 5.56
CA GLU A 151 -2.85 -5.85 5.14
C GLU A 151 -2.62 -5.88 3.63
N GLU A 152 -1.49 -6.42 3.19
CA GLU A 152 -1.10 -6.58 1.78
C GLU A 152 -1.06 -8.08 1.43
N TYR A 153 -1.56 -8.43 0.25
CA TYR A 153 -1.64 -9.79 -0.27
C TYR A 153 -1.16 -9.86 -1.73
N ASP A 154 -0.59 -11.00 -2.11
CA ASP A 154 -0.40 -11.32 -3.53
C ASP A 154 -1.73 -11.72 -4.20
N PHE A 155 -1.73 -11.81 -5.54
CA PHE A 155 -2.88 -12.23 -6.34
C PHE A 155 -3.31 -13.71 -6.15
N ASN A 156 -2.63 -14.48 -5.29
CA ASN A 156 -3.03 -15.83 -4.91
C ASN A 156 -3.58 -15.89 -3.48
N GLY A 157 -3.67 -14.74 -2.80
CA GLY A 157 -4.19 -14.60 -1.43
C GLY A 157 -3.17 -14.85 -0.32
N LYS A 158 -1.88 -14.99 -0.65
CA LYS A 158 -0.82 -15.06 0.36
C LYS A 158 -0.56 -13.66 0.91
N ARG A 159 -0.72 -13.49 2.23
CA ARG A 159 -0.38 -12.23 2.90
C ARG A 159 1.12 -11.96 2.84
N ILE A 160 1.48 -10.74 2.44
CA ILE A 160 2.85 -10.23 2.36
C ILE A 160 3.21 -9.49 3.65
N PHE A 161 2.39 -8.54 4.11
CA PHE A 161 2.51 -7.93 5.45
C PHE A 161 1.16 -7.61 6.10
N LYS A 162 1.21 -7.33 7.41
CA LYS A 162 0.17 -6.65 8.18
C LYS A 162 0.80 -5.48 8.94
N ASN A 163 0.11 -4.35 8.99
CA ASN A 163 0.47 -3.19 9.79
C ASN A 163 -0.77 -2.61 10.48
N ASP A 164 -0.76 -2.61 11.81
CA ASP A 164 -1.80 -1.93 12.58
C ASP A 164 -1.52 -0.42 12.60
N LEU A 165 -2.31 0.33 11.84
CA LEU A 165 -2.40 1.78 11.91
C LEU A 165 -3.09 2.12 13.24
N GLY A 166 -2.47 3.00 14.03
CA GLY A 166 -2.94 3.36 15.38
C GLY A 166 -4.17 4.27 15.41
N TYR A 167 -5.15 3.99 14.54
CA TYR A 167 -6.31 4.82 14.27
C TYR A 167 -7.58 4.33 14.98
N ASN A 168 -8.67 5.06 14.82
CA ASN A 168 -10.04 4.63 15.10
C ASN A 168 -10.99 5.43 14.19
N GLY A 169 -11.65 4.79 13.22
CA GLY A 169 -12.87 5.33 12.59
C GLY A 169 -12.71 6.21 11.33
N PHE A 170 -11.83 5.85 10.39
CA PHE A 170 -11.64 6.60 9.12
C PHE A 170 -12.02 5.79 7.88
N ASP A 171 -13.33 5.63 7.68
CA ASP A 171 -13.91 4.85 6.56
C ASP A 171 -14.02 5.63 5.22
N ARG A 172 -13.52 6.88 5.17
CA ARG A 172 -13.70 7.78 4.03
C ARG A 172 -12.36 8.28 3.49
N ASP A 173 -12.26 8.23 2.16
CA ASP A 173 -11.28 8.88 1.28
C ASP A 173 -9.79 8.66 1.60
N ASN A 174 -9.46 7.41 1.96
CA ASN A 174 -8.09 6.91 1.98
C ASN A 174 -7.55 6.68 0.55
N THR A 175 -6.32 7.14 0.31
CA THR A 175 -5.51 6.80 -0.87
C THR A 175 -4.33 5.93 -0.43
N ILE A 176 -4.07 4.83 -1.15
CA ILE A 176 -2.91 3.96 -0.90
C ILE A 176 -1.90 4.16 -2.04
N PHE A 177 -0.61 4.25 -1.71
CA PHE A 177 0.48 4.26 -2.68
C PHE A 177 1.77 3.77 -2.01
N ASN A 178 2.54 2.89 -2.65
CA ASN A 178 3.83 2.37 -2.20
C ASN A 178 3.84 1.88 -0.73
N ASN A 179 2.78 1.20 -0.31
CA ASN A 179 2.51 0.77 1.09
C ASN A 179 2.25 1.92 2.09
N TYR A 180 2.23 3.18 1.65
CA TYR A 180 1.72 4.30 2.44
C TYR A 180 0.20 4.35 2.40
N VAL A 181 -0.40 4.79 3.51
CA VAL A 181 -1.82 5.15 3.56
C VAL A 181 -1.89 6.65 3.80
N PHE A 182 -2.44 7.38 2.83
CA PHE A 182 -2.74 8.80 2.94
C PHE A 182 -4.22 8.99 3.19
N ASN A 183 -4.55 9.63 4.31
CA ASN A 183 -5.92 9.98 4.66
C ASN A 183 -6.08 11.50 4.60
N ILE A 184 -7.19 11.96 4.02
CA ILE A 184 -7.69 13.32 4.19
C ILE A 184 -9.06 13.21 4.86
N ASP A 185 -9.20 13.85 6.01
CA ASP A 185 -10.47 14.13 6.67
C ASP A 185 -10.71 15.65 6.72
N PHE A 186 -11.93 16.08 7.03
CA PHE A 186 -12.37 17.48 7.06
C PHE A 186 -11.46 18.42 7.88
N LEU A 187 -10.68 17.89 8.82
CA LEU A 187 -9.83 18.68 9.73
C LEU A 187 -8.33 18.45 9.55
N LYS A 188 -7.89 17.41 8.82
CA LYS A 188 -6.49 16.99 8.78
C LYS A 188 -6.15 16.10 7.58
N ALA A 189 -4.89 16.17 7.16
CA ALA A 189 -4.30 15.25 6.19
C ALA A 189 -3.11 14.54 6.83
N GLU A 190 -3.05 13.21 6.75
CA GLU A 190 -2.03 12.39 7.42
C GLU A 190 -1.51 11.27 6.52
N VAL A 191 -0.19 11.04 6.56
CA VAL A 191 0.51 9.98 5.82
C VAL A 191 1.06 8.96 6.80
N TYR A 192 0.66 7.70 6.65
CA TYR A 192 1.19 6.57 7.41
C TYR A 192 2.26 5.85 6.60
N ALA A 193 3.48 5.80 7.13
CA ALA A 193 4.57 5.01 6.60
C ALA A 193 4.59 3.60 7.23
N PRO A 194 4.93 2.54 6.46
CA PRO A 194 5.18 1.22 7.02
C PRO A 194 6.25 1.21 8.11
N LYS A 195 6.02 0.42 9.17
CA LYS A 195 6.89 0.36 10.37
C LYS A 195 8.35 -0.02 10.06
N TYR A 196 8.61 -0.75 8.98
CA TYR A 196 9.96 -1.12 8.54
C TYR A 196 10.77 0.07 7.97
N TYR A 197 10.17 1.23 7.72
CA TYR A 197 10.89 2.47 7.41
C TYR A 197 11.22 3.31 8.65
N LEU A 198 10.57 3.05 9.79
CA LEU A 198 10.76 3.85 11.01
C LEU A 198 12.04 3.45 11.75
N PHE A 199 12.35 2.15 11.85
CA PHE A 199 13.63 1.64 12.36
C PHE A 199 13.97 0.29 11.73
N ASP A 200 15.18 0.13 11.20
CA ASP A 200 15.74 -1.19 10.86
C ASP A 200 16.26 -1.86 12.15
N ILE A 201 15.37 -2.55 12.87
CA ILE A 201 15.66 -3.16 14.19
C ILE A 201 16.65 -4.34 14.08
N ASN A 202 17.01 -4.76 12.86
CA ASN A 202 17.85 -5.93 12.58
C ASN A 202 19.31 -5.57 12.17
N LYS A 203 19.79 -4.35 12.49
CA LYS A 203 21.17 -3.90 12.21
C LYS A 203 21.83 -3.17 13.37
#